data_AF-T1E3G1-F1
#
_entry.id   AF-T1E3G1-F1
#
_cell.length_a   1.000
_cell.length_b   1.000
_cell.length_c   1.000
_cell.angle_alpha   90.00
_cell.angle_beta   90.00
_cell.angle_gamma   90.00
#
_symmetry.space_group_name_H-M   'P 1'
#
loop_
_entity.id
_entity.type
_entity.pdbx_description
1 polymer ?
#
loop_
_entity_poly.entity_id
_entity_poly.type
_entity_poly.pdbx_seq_one_letter_code
_entity_poly.pdbx_strand_id
1 'polypeptide(L)' 'MDSMVRYISPVNPAVFPHLASVLLLIGTFFTAWFFVFEVSRPKLNGKEGVIFKELAISLFASIFLGFGVLFLLLSVGIYV' A
#
# COMPACT_ATOMS: atom_id res chain seq x y z
N MET A 1 21.26 37.81 -7.92
CA MET A 1 20.79 37.48 -6.56
C MET A 1 19.93 36.24 -6.69
N ASP A 2 20.59 35.09 -6.76
CA ASP A 2 19.94 33.78 -6.79
C ASP A 2 19.23 33.57 -5.45
N SER A 3 17.91 33.69 -5.48
CA SER A 3 17.06 33.45 -4.33
C SER A 3 17.04 31.95 -4.05
N MET A 4 18.00 31.48 -3.25
CA MET A 4 17.93 30.12 -2.71
C MET A 4 16.71 30.01 -1.81
N VAL A 5 15.62 29.51 -2.36
CA VAL A 5 14.44 29.11 -1.59
C VAL A 5 14.82 27.87 -0.81
N ARG A 6 14.64 27.93 0.52
CA ARG A 6 14.91 26.81 1.41
C ARG A 6 14.03 25.63 0.97
N TYR A 7 14.64 24.50 0.64
CA TYR A 7 13.88 23.28 0.36
C TYR A 7 13.20 22.82 1.65
N ILE A 8 11.91 23.11 1.75
CA ILE A 8 11.03 22.51 2.74
C ILE A 8 10.58 21.17 2.20
N SER A 9 10.69 20.12 3.02
CA SER A 9 10.18 18.80 2.63
C SER A 9 8.68 18.92 2.34
N PRO A 10 8.19 18.43 1.19
CA PRO A 10 6.78 18.57 0.80
C PRO A 10 5.80 17.87 1.77
N VAL A 11 6.32 16.99 2.61
CA VAL A 11 5.59 16.30 3.67
C VAL A 11 6.29 16.57 5.01
N ASN A 12 5.50 16.92 6.02
CA ASN A 12 5.98 17.16 7.38
C ASN A 12 6.39 15.83 8.03
N PRO A 13 7.58 15.70 8.64
CA PRO A 13 8.00 14.49 9.33
C PRO A 13 6.99 13.95 10.36
N ALA A 14 6.21 14.83 11.00
CA ALA A 14 5.19 14.44 11.96
C ALA A 14 4.03 13.62 11.36
N VAL A 15 3.78 13.72 10.05
CA VAL A 15 2.67 13.01 9.39
C VAL A 15 3.08 11.69 8.76
N PHE A 16 4.38 11.38 8.65
CA PHE A 16 4.86 10.09 8.14
C PHE A 16 4.32 8.87 8.90
N PRO A 17 4.40 8.80 10.24
CA PRO A 17 3.88 7.63 10.97
C PRO A 17 2.37 7.47 10.82
N HIS A 18 1.63 8.58 10.77
CA HIS A 18 0.17 8.56 10.60
C HIS A 18 -0.20 8.01 9.22
N LEU A 19 0.42 8.53 8.15
CA LEU A 19 0.19 8.06 6.79
C LEU A 19 0.61 6.59 6.63
N ALA A 20 1.79 6.20 7.14
CA ALA A 20 2.26 4.81 7.12
C ALA A 20 1.24 3.87 7.78
N SER A 21 0.75 4.23 8.96
CA SER A 21 -0.20 3.40 9.72
C SER A 21 -1.50 3.20 8.96
N VAL A 22 -2.11 4.26 8.39
CA VAL A 22 -3.36 4.17 7.64
C VAL A 22 -3.19 3.33 6.37
N LEU A 23 -2.12 3.57 5.59
CA LEU A 23 -1.87 2.82 4.36
C LEU A 23 -1.60 1.34 4.64
N LEU A 24 -0.86 1.02 5.71
CA LEU A 24 -0.62 -0.36 6.12
C LEU A 24 -1.87 -1.06 6.63
N LEU A 25 -2.70 -0.38 7.44
CA LEU A 25 -3.92 -0.98 7.99
C LEU A 25 -4.89 -1.37 6.86
N ILE A 26 -5.05 -0.47 5.89
CA ILE A 26 -5.90 -0.72 4.72
C ILE A 26 -5.28 -1.79 3.81
N GLY A 27 -3.98 -1.70 3.52
CA GLY A 27 -3.28 -2.67 2.67
C GLY A 27 -3.25 -4.09 3.25
N THR A 28 -3.06 -4.23 4.56
CA THR A 28 -3.11 -5.53 5.26
C THR A 28 -4.52 -6.11 5.30
N PHE A 29 -5.55 -5.26 5.47
CA PHE A 29 -6.94 -5.69 5.37
C PHE A 29 -7.27 -6.25 3.98
N PHE A 30 -6.89 -5.55 2.91
CA PHE A 30 -7.13 -6.02 1.54
C PHE A 30 -6.35 -7.29 1.19
N THR A 31 -5.11 -7.44 1.66
CA THR A 31 -4.33 -8.69 1.44
C THR A 31 -4.90 -9.88 2.21
N ALA A 32 -5.33 -9.68 3.46
CA ALA A 32 -6.00 -10.74 4.22
C ALA A 32 -7.31 -11.18 3.53
N TRP A 33 -8.10 -10.21 3.06
CA TRP A 33 -9.32 -10.47 2.32
C TRP A 33 -9.08 -11.22 1.00
N PHE A 34 -8.00 -10.87 0.29
CA PHE A 34 -7.56 -11.61 -0.90
C PHE A 34 -7.18 -13.06 -0.57
N PHE A 35 -6.40 -13.30 0.49
CA PHE A 35 -6.03 -14.65 0.91
C PHE A 35 -7.25 -15.51 1.29
N VAL A 36 -8.22 -14.94 2.01
CA VAL A 36 -9.46 -15.65 2.36
C VAL A 36 -10.24 -16.02 1.11
N PHE A 37 -10.32 -15.11 0.13
CA PHE A 37 -10.98 -15.40 -1.14
C PHE A 37 -10.29 -16.50 -1.93
N GLU A 38 -8.97 -16.46 -2.07
CA GLU A 38 -8.19 -17.46 -2.83
C GLU A 38 -8.28 -18.84 -2.15
N VAL A 39 -8.08 -18.91 -0.83
CA VAL A 39 -8.03 -20.17 -0.07
C VAL A 39 -9.41 -20.84 0.06
N SER A 40 -10.49 -20.05 0.10
CA SER A 40 -11.85 -20.59 0.23
C SER A 40 -12.45 -21.07 -1.09
N ARG A 41 -11.72 -20.97 -2.22
CA ARG A 41 -12.29 -21.33 -3.52
C ARG A 41 -12.29 -22.84 -3.76
N PRO A 42 -13.46 -23.44 -4.07
CA PRO A 42 -13.47 -24.77 -4.66
C PRO A 42 -12.90 -24.69 -6.09
N LYS A 43 -11.96 -25.60 -6.42
CA LYS A 43 -11.22 -25.68 -7.71
C LYS A 43 -12.10 -25.81 -8.98
N LEU A 44 -13.43 -25.86 -8.85
CA LEU A 44 -14.36 -26.27 -9.90
C LEU A 44 -15.01 -25.10 -10.68
N ASN A 45 -14.92 -23.85 -10.20
CA ASN A 45 -15.64 -22.72 -10.82
C ASN A 45 -14.78 -21.96 -11.84
N GLY A 46 -14.99 -22.26 -13.13
CA GLY A 46 -14.90 -21.36 -14.29
C GLY A 46 -13.81 -20.28 -14.31
N LYS A 47 -12.72 -20.58 -15.01
CA LYS A 47 -11.42 -19.88 -15.08
C LYS A 47 -11.36 -18.45 -15.69
N GLU A 48 -12.44 -17.76 -16.03
CA GLU A 48 -12.30 -16.63 -16.99
C GLU A 48 -12.76 -15.24 -16.48
N GLY A 49 -13.74 -15.16 -15.58
CA GLY A 49 -14.27 -13.86 -15.11
C GLY A 49 -13.74 -13.38 -13.75
N VAL A 50 -13.38 -14.31 -12.85
CA VAL A 50 -13.08 -13.99 -11.45
C VAL A 50 -11.60 -13.69 -11.18
N ILE A 51 -10.69 -14.18 -12.03
CA ILE A 51 -9.25 -13.88 -11.96
C ILE A 51 -8.99 -12.39 -12.15
N PHE A 52 -9.75 -11.73 -13.03
CA PHE A 52 -9.58 -10.29 -13.28
C PHE A 52 -9.95 -9.45 -12.05
N LYS A 53 -11.02 -9.84 -11.35
CA LYS A 53 -11.46 -9.19 -10.10
C LYS A 53 -10.45 -9.43 -8.98
N GLU A 54 -9.90 -10.63 -8.88
CA GLU A 54 -8.84 -10.96 -7.92
C GLU A 54 -7.55 -10.21 -8.19
N LEU A 55 -7.13 -10.16 -9.45
CA LEU A 55 -5.95 -9.43 -9.88
C LEU A 55 -6.10 -7.96 -9.55
N ALA A 56 -7.25 -7.35 -9.83
CA ALA A 56 -7.54 -5.97 -9.46
C ALA A 56 -7.41 -5.73 -7.95
N ILE A 57 -7.98 -6.61 -7.12
CA ILE A 57 -7.90 -6.49 -5.65
C ILE A 57 -6.45 -6.64 -5.17
N SER A 58 -5.71 -7.63 -5.68
CA SER A 58 -4.30 -7.86 -5.33
C SER A 58 -3.39 -6.71 -5.77
N LEU A 59 -3.68 -6.07 -6.91
CA LEU A 59 -2.95 -4.94 -7.45
C LEU A 59 -3.18 -3.69 -6.58
N PHE A 60 -4.44 -3.41 -6.23
CA PHE A 60 -4.76 -2.35 -5.26
C PHE A 60 -4.07 -2.61 -3.91
N ALA A 61 -4.14 -3.83 -3.40
CA ALA A 61 -3.50 -4.20 -2.13
C ALA A 61 -1.97 -3.98 -2.17
N SER A 62 -1.31 -4.38 -3.27
CA SER A 62 0.12 -4.20 -3.49
C SER A 62 0.54 -2.73 -3.54
N ILE A 63 -0.25 -1.86 -4.19
CA ILE A 63 0.02 -0.41 -4.22
C ILE A 63 -0.06 0.17 -2.81
N PHE A 64 -1.12 -0.14 -2.07
CA PHE A 64 -1.30 0.40 -0.70
C PHE A 64 -0.23 -0.11 0.26
N LEU A 65 0.14 -1.39 0.20
CA LEU A 65 1.25 -1.94 0.99
C LEU A 65 2.59 -1.37 0.57
N GLY A 66 2.85 -1.21 -0.73
CA GLY A 66 4.09 -0.64 -1.25
C GLY A 66 4.31 0.78 -0.75
N PHE A 67 3.32 1.66 -0.91
CA PHE A 67 3.38 3.01 -0.35
C PHE A 67 3.44 3.00 1.19
N GLY A 68 2.68 2.13 1.85
CA GLY A 68 2.71 2.00 3.31
C GLY A 68 4.11 1.66 3.85
N VAL A 69 4.82 0.74 3.19
CA VAL A 69 6.19 0.34 3.54
C VAL A 69 7.19 1.47 3.28
N LEU A 70 7.04 2.22 2.18
CA LEU A 70 7.87 3.40 1.92
C LEU A 70 7.71 4.44 3.03
N PHE A 71 6.47 4.80 3.39
CA PHE A 71 6.21 5.74 4.49
C PHE A 71 6.69 5.20 5.84
N LEU A 72 6.66 3.87 6.06
CA LEU A 72 7.23 3.25 7.26
C LEU A 72 8.75 3.40 7.30
N LEU A 73 9.46 3.17 6.20
CA LEU A 73 10.92 3.38 6.12
C LEU A 73 11.27 4.84 6.45
N LEU A 74 10.56 5.79 5.82
CA LEU A 74 10.72 7.22 6.11
C LEU A 74 10.41 7.53 7.58
N SER A 75 9.40 6.90 8.16
CA SER A 75 9.03 7.10 9.58
C SER A 75 10.09 6.56 10.55
N VAL A 76 10.85 5.54 10.18
CA VAL A 76 11.97 5.00 10.98
C VAL A 76 13.24 5.86 10.81
N GLY A 77 13.23 6.83 9.89
CA GLY A 77 14.38 7.67 9.58
C GLY A 77 15.31 7.07 8.52
N ILE A 78 14.86 6.03 7.81
CA ILE A 78 15.57 5.47 6.66
C ILE A 78 15.08 6.24 5.42
N TYR A 79 15.90 7.17 4.96
CA TYR A 79 15.66 7.92 3.74
C TYR A 79 16.09 7.06 2.53
N VAL A 80 15.11 6.68 1.71
CA VAL A 80 15.29 5.90 0.46
C VAL A 80 15.27 6.81 -0.76
#